data_AF-A0A410JYU3-F1
#
_entry.id   AF-A0A410JYU3-F1
#
_cell.length_a   1.000
_cell.length_b   1.000
_cell.length_c   1.000
_cell.angle_alpha   90.00
_cell.angle_beta   90.00
_cell.angle_gamma   90.00
#
_symmetry.space_group_name_H-M   'P 1'
#
loop_
_entity.id
_entity.type
_entity.pdbx_description
1 polymer ?
#
loop_
_entity_poly.entity_id
_entity_poly.type
_entity_poly.pdbx_seq_one_letter_code
_entity_poly.pdbx_strand_id
1 'polypeptide(L)'
;MYIDFFGFRDKPFRLTPEPSAFFCSLPHDRAMTMLEYGINSRKGFMLLYGLPGTGRTTLCFLLRETLVNCSVSYVPKTSDTDLLQKICNGFGIEAMFKSTENEYFGVMMDYFVGEYKKGRNNLIIIDDADEYSIDSFRTLEKLSEVEIEQCKLVQVLLVGTQELCSKLMYGNVKNLSERVLSVTELNLLGLSDTANYLQHRIRTAKGTDPEVLKRTAVVEIFRYSHGLPLEINLVADKAFQAAADAKDKKVGPKHVKEAIKHISGIRQPLRVFTIAQYLTPVLILLVLLLGGLQIKTFYDMKDIEEQYAGAKPAVEETVHEAEPVRTSEPAPVAETSPEPAPVSEPEPIKEESPAVQPVRIPAVPVAAPVTPPAEPVVKYGCITARSGLKMRNQPSPSGEVIGVAVYNSKVRLTGREGEWWRSTINGREGWLFADYVNEINQQDGCE
;
A
#
# COMPACT_ATOMS: atom_id res chain seq x y z
N MET A 1 38.58 -20.96 -8.51
CA MET A 1 37.48 -20.32 -7.77
C MET A 1 36.20 -21.16 -7.97
N TYR A 2 35.12 -20.99 -7.19
CA TYR A 2 33.90 -21.78 -7.40
C TYR A 2 33.26 -21.54 -8.79
N ILE A 3 33.48 -20.35 -9.36
CA ILE A 3 33.06 -19.95 -10.71
C ILE A 3 33.48 -21.02 -11.73
N ASP A 4 34.77 -21.36 -11.73
CA ASP A 4 35.36 -22.35 -12.64
C ASP A 4 34.80 -23.77 -12.38
N PHE A 5 34.63 -24.14 -11.11
CA PHE A 5 34.14 -25.46 -10.70
C PHE A 5 32.70 -25.75 -11.18
N PHE A 6 31.84 -24.74 -11.19
CA PHE A 6 30.46 -24.85 -11.69
C PHE A 6 30.32 -24.46 -13.18
N GLY A 7 31.41 -24.05 -13.83
CA GLY A 7 31.40 -23.60 -15.24
C GLY A 7 30.63 -22.30 -15.47
N PHE A 8 30.58 -21.41 -14.47
CA PHE A 8 30.02 -20.07 -14.65
C PHE A 8 30.97 -19.19 -15.48
N ARG A 9 30.41 -18.31 -16.31
CA ARG A 9 31.20 -17.28 -17.01
C ARG A 9 31.38 -16.01 -16.18
N ASP A 10 30.52 -15.81 -15.19
CA ASP A 10 30.58 -14.67 -14.28
C ASP A 10 30.04 -15.05 -12.88
N LYS A 11 30.25 -14.20 -11.87
CA LYS A 11 29.83 -14.44 -10.49
C LYS A 11 28.30 -14.30 -10.34
N PRO A 12 27.52 -15.36 -10.10
CA PRO A 12 26.04 -15.26 -10.02
C PRO A 12 25.56 -14.40 -8.84
N PHE A 13 26.26 -14.42 -7.71
CA PHE A 13 25.83 -13.78 -6.47
C PHE A 13 26.75 -12.60 -6.08
N ARG A 14 26.89 -11.64 -7.00
CA ARG A 14 27.39 -10.29 -6.68
C ARG A 14 26.48 -9.60 -5.64
N LEU A 15 27.09 -8.88 -4.70
CA LEU A 15 26.40 -8.03 -3.71
C LEU A 15 26.16 -6.61 -4.24
N THR A 16 26.95 -6.16 -5.22
CA THR A 16 26.75 -4.90 -5.92
C THR A 16 25.56 -5.00 -6.89
N PRO A 17 24.72 -3.96 -7.02
CA PRO A 17 23.69 -3.91 -8.06
C PRO A 17 24.28 -4.03 -9.46
N GLU A 18 23.61 -4.78 -10.33
CA GLU A 18 23.95 -4.90 -11.75
C GLU A 18 22.64 -4.98 -12.56
N PRO A 19 22.36 -4.03 -13.47
CA PRO A 19 21.09 -4.00 -14.22
C PRO A 19 20.85 -5.25 -15.07
N SER A 20 21.91 -5.85 -15.65
CA SER A 20 21.85 -7.05 -16.48
C SER A 20 21.33 -8.30 -15.73
N ALA A 21 21.47 -8.31 -14.40
CA ALA A 21 21.11 -9.41 -13.51
C ALA A 21 19.88 -9.09 -12.66
N PHE A 22 19.09 -8.09 -13.06
CA PHE A 22 17.85 -7.73 -12.39
C PHE A 22 16.75 -8.76 -12.66
N PHE A 23 16.16 -9.25 -11.58
CA PHE A 23 14.99 -10.11 -11.61
C PHE A 23 13.77 -9.33 -11.14
N CYS A 24 12.85 -9.04 -12.06
CA CYS A 24 11.56 -8.44 -11.70
C CYS A 24 10.68 -9.49 -11.01
N SER A 25 10.67 -9.47 -9.68
CA SER A 25 9.75 -10.28 -8.87
C SER A 25 8.39 -9.59 -8.73
N LEU A 26 7.38 -10.32 -8.25
CA LEU A 26 6.03 -9.75 -8.05
C LEU A 26 6.00 -8.47 -7.17
N PRO A 27 6.80 -8.35 -6.08
CA PRO A 27 6.99 -7.08 -5.38
C PRO A 27 7.54 -5.93 -6.25
N HIS A 28 8.53 -6.18 -7.10
CA HIS A 28 9.12 -5.15 -7.97
C HIS A 28 8.16 -4.73 -9.09
N ASP A 29 7.45 -5.69 -9.69
CA ASP A 29 6.44 -5.46 -10.74
C ASP A 29 5.29 -4.55 -10.26
N ARG A 30 4.77 -4.83 -9.05
CA ARG A 30 3.78 -3.98 -8.38
C ARG A 30 4.33 -2.59 -8.09
N ALA A 31 5.55 -2.50 -7.55
CA ALA A 31 6.16 -1.22 -7.24
C ALA A 31 6.39 -0.39 -8.51
N MET A 32 6.87 -1.00 -9.60
CA MET A 32 7.02 -0.36 -10.90
C MET A 32 5.69 0.18 -11.41
N THR A 33 4.64 -0.67 -11.42
CA THR A 33 3.29 -0.28 -11.85
C THR A 33 2.75 0.94 -11.08
N MET A 34 2.95 0.98 -9.76
CA MET A 34 2.52 2.11 -8.92
C MET A 34 3.33 3.39 -9.19
N LEU A 35 4.63 3.27 -9.43
CA LEU A 35 5.51 4.39 -9.75
C LEU A 35 5.22 4.95 -11.14
N GLU A 36 5.13 4.10 -12.17
CA GLU A 36 4.75 4.49 -13.53
C GLU A 36 3.37 5.17 -13.56
N TYR A 37 2.39 4.65 -12.82
CA TYR A 37 1.09 5.30 -12.67
C TYR A 37 1.20 6.69 -12.02
N GLY A 38 1.99 6.83 -10.96
CA GLY A 38 2.20 8.12 -10.28
C GLY A 38 2.89 9.16 -11.16
N ILE A 39 3.89 8.74 -11.94
CA ILE A 39 4.62 9.58 -12.90
C ILE A 39 3.68 10.02 -14.03
N ASN A 40 3.00 9.08 -14.68
CA ASN A 40 2.11 9.37 -15.81
C ASN A 40 0.88 10.20 -15.39
N SER A 41 0.41 10.04 -14.15
CA SER A 41 -0.66 10.87 -13.56
C SER A 41 -0.15 12.20 -13.00
N ARG A 42 1.13 12.56 -13.21
CA ARG A 42 1.78 13.79 -12.74
C ARG A 42 1.52 14.11 -11.25
N LYS A 43 1.59 13.09 -10.39
CA LYS A 43 1.24 13.20 -8.95
C LYS A 43 2.17 14.06 -8.08
N GLY A 44 3.22 14.68 -8.64
CA GLY A 44 4.21 15.45 -7.87
C GLY A 44 5.06 14.53 -7.00
N PHE A 45 4.84 14.53 -5.69
CA PHE A 45 5.62 13.73 -4.74
C PHE A 45 5.19 12.26 -4.66
N MET A 46 6.19 11.39 -4.63
CA MET A 46 6.08 9.95 -4.49
C MET A 46 7.14 9.44 -3.51
N LEU A 47 6.82 8.37 -2.78
CA LEU A 47 7.70 7.72 -1.83
C LEU A 47 7.84 6.23 -2.19
N LEU A 48 9.08 5.76 -2.35
CA LEU A 48 9.42 4.34 -2.41
C LEU A 48 10.25 3.99 -1.16
N TYR A 49 9.69 3.18 -0.26
CA TYR A 49 10.42 2.74 0.93
C TYR A 49 10.51 1.21 1.04
N GLY A 50 11.43 0.73 1.88
CA GLY A 50 11.58 -0.69 2.17
C GLY A 50 12.80 -0.97 3.03
N LEU A 51 12.97 -2.23 3.45
CA LEU A 51 14.13 -2.65 4.25
C LEU A 51 15.45 -2.48 3.48
N PRO A 52 16.58 -2.18 4.17
CA PRO A 52 17.90 -2.13 3.53
C PRO A 52 18.22 -3.44 2.79
N GLY A 53 18.64 -3.34 1.52
CA GLY A 53 18.96 -4.52 0.70
C GLY A 53 17.77 -5.19 -0.01
N THR A 54 16.57 -4.58 0.01
CA THR A 54 15.39 -5.00 -0.78
C THR A 54 15.54 -4.83 -2.28
N GLY A 55 16.41 -3.92 -2.74
CA GLY A 55 16.64 -3.65 -4.16
C GLY A 55 16.16 -2.28 -4.67
N ARG A 56 15.79 -1.34 -3.77
CA ARG A 56 15.28 0.01 -4.11
C ARG A 56 16.11 0.72 -5.19
N THR A 57 17.42 0.86 -4.98
CA THR A 57 18.37 1.46 -5.93
C THR A 57 18.34 0.75 -7.29
N THR A 58 18.24 -0.58 -7.32
CA THR A 58 18.15 -1.34 -8.57
C THR A 58 16.82 -1.12 -9.28
N LEU A 59 15.72 -0.95 -8.53
CA LEU A 59 14.42 -0.56 -9.09
C LEU A 59 14.45 0.87 -9.65
N CYS A 60 15.18 1.79 -9.03
CA CYS A 60 15.39 3.16 -9.54
C CYS A 60 16.14 3.16 -10.89
N PHE A 61 17.19 2.33 -11.01
CA PHE A 61 17.87 2.16 -12.29
C PHE A 61 16.96 1.53 -13.34
N LEU A 62 16.19 0.49 -13.00
CA LEU A 62 15.25 -0.08 -13.97
C LEU A 62 14.19 0.95 -14.41
N LEU A 63 13.60 1.69 -13.47
CA LEU A 63 12.60 2.72 -13.74
C LEU A 63 13.15 3.79 -14.69
N ARG A 64 14.40 4.22 -14.49
CA ARG A 64 15.09 5.15 -15.40
C ARG A 64 15.22 4.59 -16.83
N GLU A 65 15.50 3.30 -16.98
CA GLU A 65 15.67 2.65 -18.29
C GLU A 65 14.32 2.29 -18.97
N THR A 66 13.23 2.10 -18.21
CA THR A 66 11.91 1.76 -18.78
C THR A 66 11.07 2.97 -19.19
N LEU A 67 11.31 4.16 -18.63
CA LEU A 67 10.53 5.36 -18.92
C LEU A 67 10.88 6.03 -20.25
N VAL A 68 10.17 5.68 -21.32
CA VAL A 68 10.43 6.18 -22.69
C VAL A 68 10.15 7.69 -22.86
N ASN A 69 9.14 8.24 -22.18
CA ASN A 69 8.68 9.64 -22.33
C ASN A 69 8.95 10.50 -21.08
N CYS A 70 10.01 10.19 -20.32
CA CYS A 70 10.38 10.95 -19.13
C CYS A 70 11.86 11.35 -19.18
N SER A 71 12.15 12.63 -18.92
CA SER A 71 13.51 13.03 -18.55
C SER A 71 13.73 12.71 -17.08
N VAL A 72 14.83 12.03 -16.74
CA VAL A 72 15.06 11.49 -15.39
C VAL A 72 16.42 11.96 -14.84
N SER A 73 16.37 12.75 -13.76
CA SER A 73 17.54 13.12 -12.97
C SER A 73 17.64 12.19 -11.76
N TYR A 74 18.65 11.32 -11.77
CA TYR A 74 18.96 10.44 -10.65
C TYR A 74 20.03 11.06 -9.76
N VAL A 75 19.68 11.33 -8.50
CA VAL A 75 20.54 11.93 -7.49
C VAL A 75 20.86 10.86 -6.43
N PRO A 76 22.05 10.24 -6.47
CA PRO A 76 22.54 9.44 -5.35
C PRO A 76 22.86 10.36 -4.17
N LYS A 77 23.07 9.76 -2.99
CA LYS A 77 23.61 10.42 -1.79
C LYS A 77 24.67 11.50 -2.11
N THR A 78 24.37 12.74 -1.76
CA THR A 78 25.22 13.93 -1.89
C THR A 78 25.07 14.82 -0.66
N SER A 79 25.90 15.85 -0.50
CA SER A 79 25.64 16.95 0.44
C SER A 79 24.37 17.72 0.07
N ASP A 80 23.62 18.15 1.09
CA ASP A 80 22.43 19.02 0.93
C ASP A 80 22.73 20.28 0.08
N THR A 81 23.92 20.87 0.25
CA THR A 81 24.36 22.07 -0.49
C THR A 81 24.46 21.87 -2.00
N ASP A 82 24.66 20.63 -2.44
CA ASP A 82 24.94 20.29 -3.83
C ASP A 82 23.67 19.75 -4.52
N LEU A 83 22.56 19.55 -3.79
CA LEU A 83 21.34 18.91 -4.27
C LEU A 83 20.83 19.50 -5.59
N LEU A 84 20.63 20.82 -5.65
CA LEU A 84 20.13 21.50 -6.86
C LEU A 84 21.11 21.39 -8.04
N GLN A 85 22.42 21.43 -7.76
CA GLN A 85 23.44 21.25 -8.79
C GLN A 85 23.44 19.81 -9.34
N LYS A 86 23.30 18.80 -8.47
CA LYS A 86 23.18 17.39 -8.87
C LYS A 86 21.92 17.15 -9.70
N ILE A 87 20.79 17.79 -9.33
CA ILE A 87 19.55 17.72 -10.10
C ILE A 87 19.75 18.30 -11.50
N CYS A 88 20.34 19.50 -11.62
CA CYS A 88 20.64 20.13 -12.91
C CYS A 88 21.55 19.25 -13.78
N ASN A 89 22.65 18.76 -13.21
CA ASN A 89 23.59 17.85 -13.89
C ASN A 89 22.89 16.57 -14.38
N GLY A 90 21.97 16.00 -13.61
CA GLY A 90 21.22 14.79 -13.98
C GLY A 90 20.24 15.02 -15.14
N PHE A 91 19.72 16.23 -15.31
CA PHE A 91 18.92 16.63 -16.48
C PHE A 91 19.76 17.10 -17.68
N GLY A 92 21.08 17.27 -17.51
CA GLY A 92 21.96 17.86 -18.52
C GLY A 92 21.82 19.38 -18.64
N ILE A 93 21.41 20.06 -17.57
CA ILE A 93 21.26 21.52 -17.50
C ILE A 93 22.60 22.15 -17.09
N GLU A 94 23.15 23.01 -17.93
CA GLU A 94 24.36 23.80 -17.64
C GLU A 94 24.01 24.96 -16.68
N ALA A 95 24.31 24.79 -15.40
CA ALA A 95 24.20 25.83 -14.37
C ALA A 95 25.58 26.27 -13.88
N MET A 96 25.74 27.55 -13.52
CA MET A 96 27.01 28.06 -13.01
C MET A 96 27.33 27.48 -11.63
N PHE A 97 28.63 27.23 -11.38
CA PHE A 97 29.08 26.70 -10.10
C PHE A 97 28.80 27.69 -8.96
N LYS A 98 28.12 27.22 -7.90
CA LYS A 98 27.61 28.05 -6.79
C LYS A 98 26.59 29.12 -7.19
N SER A 99 25.76 28.84 -8.20
CA SER A 99 24.54 29.61 -8.45
C SER A 99 23.62 29.69 -7.23
N THR A 100 22.78 30.73 -7.17
CA THR A 100 21.77 30.89 -6.12
C THR A 100 20.60 29.91 -6.29
N GLU A 101 19.83 29.65 -5.22
CA GLU A 101 18.61 28.80 -5.28
C GLU A 101 17.66 29.27 -6.40
N ASN A 102 17.46 30.58 -6.51
CA ASN A 102 16.61 31.20 -7.53
C ASN A 102 17.13 31.02 -8.96
N GLU A 103 18.46 31.08 -9.17
CA GLU A 103 19.07 30.82 -10.48
C GLU A 103 18.87 29.36 -10.90
N TYR A 104 19.12 28.42 -9.99
CA TYR A 104 18.86 27.00 -10.24
C TYR A 104 17.38 26.73 -10.55
N PHE A 105 16.46 27.37 -9.81
CA PHE A 105 15.02 27.24 -10.06
C PHE A 105 14.62 27.81 -11.42
N GLY A 106 15.17 28.94 -11.84
CA GLY A 106 14.94 29.52 -13.16
C GLY A 106 15.31 28.57 -14.29
N VAL A 107 16.55 28.08 -14.31
CA VAL A 107 17.03 27.19 -15.39
C VAL A 107 16.33 25.83 -15.40
N MET A 108 15.98 25.28 -14.22
CA MET A 108 15.17 24.05 -14.14
C MET A 108 13.75 24.27 -14.63
N MET A 109 13.13 25.40 -14.31
CA MET A 109 11.77 25.72 -14.76
C MET A 109 11.68 25.85 -16.28
N ASP A 110 12.58 26.62 -16.90
CA ASP A 110 12.65 26.75 -18.36
C ASP A 110 12.82 25.39 -19.05
N TYR A 111 13.67 24.52 -18.48
CA TYR A 111 13.83 23.13 -18.95
C TYR A 111 12.53 22.33 -18.81
N PHE A 112 11.90 22.30 -17.63
CA PHE A 112 10.69 21.51 -17.38
C PHE A 112 9.51 21.95 -18.26
N VAL A 113 9.37 23.25 -18.53
CA VAL A 113 8.39 23.79 -19.47
C VAL A 113 8.71 23.36 -20.91
N GLY A 114 9.99 23.39 -21.30
CA GLY A 114 10.45 22.89 -22.60
C GLY A 114 10.14 21.40 -22.80
N GLU A 115 10.25 20.59 -21.75
CA GLU A 115 9.93 19.16 -21.76
C GLU A 115 8.42 18.89 -21.77
N TYR A 116 7.64 19.64 -20.98
CA TYR A 116 6.17 19.59 -21.00
C TYR A 116 5.60 19.88 -22.39
N LYS A 117 6.12 20.91 -23.08
CA LYS A 117 5.73 21.26 -24.46
C LYS A 117 6.04 20.16 -25.49
N LYS A 118 6.94 19.22 -25.17
CA LYS A 118 7.24 18.03 -26.00
C LYS A 118 6.39 16.81 -25.61
N GLY A 119 5.44 16.96 -24.67
CA GLY A 119 4.65 15.86 -24.11
C GLY A 119 5.41 14.95 -23.14
N ARG A 120 6.58 15.38 -22.63
CA ARG A 120 7.40 14.57 -21.72
C ARG A 120 7.12 14.89 -20.25
N ASN A 121 7.41 13.92 -19.39
CA ASN A 121 7.42 14.05 -17.93
C ASN A 121 8.84 14.38 -17.44
N ASN A 122 8.98 14.96 -16.26
CA ASN A 122 10.28 15.19 -15.62
C ASN A 122 10.29 14.52 -14.25
N LEU A 123 11.22 13.60 -14.00
CA LEU A 123 11.34 12.87 -12.75
C LEU A 123 12.68 13.16 -12.08
N ILE A 124 12.62 13.56 -10.82
CA ILE A 124 13.76 13.62 -9.91
C ILE A 124 13.70 12.40 -9.01
N ILE A 125 14.73 11.57 -9.00
CA ILE A 125 14.87 10.44 -8.07
C ILE A 125 15.94 10.81 -7.05
N ILE A 126 15.58 10.85 -5.77
CA ILE A 126 16.52 11.03 -4.65
C ILE A 126 16.69 9.67 -3.95
N ASP A 127 17.84 9.01 -4.15
CA ASP A 127 18.14 7.74 -3.47
C ASP A 127 18.87 7.97 -2.14
N ASP A 128 18.64 7.05 -1.20
CA ASP A 128 18.96 7.17 0.22
C ASP A 128 18.51 8.52 0.83
N ALA A 129 17.28 8.93 0.47
CA ALA A 129 16.65 10.18 0.90
C ALA A 129 16.54 10.31 2.44
N ASP A 130 16.62 9.19 3.18
CA ASP A 130 16.81 9.09 4.63
C ASP A 130 17.79 10.14 5.18
N GLU A 131 18.90 10.35 4.48
CA GLU A 131 20.04 11.13 4.96
C GLU A 131 19.90 12.66 4.77
N TYR A 132 19.06 13.12 3.83
CA TYR A 132 18.92 14.54 3.49
C TYR A 132 18.21 15.32 4.60
N SER A 133 18.55 16.59 4.82
CA SER A 133 17.86 17.39 5.85
C SER A 133 16.39 17.70 5.49
N ILE A 134 15.64 18.14 6.51
CA ILE A 134 14.28 18.67 6.32
C ILE A 134 14.27 19.88 5.38
N ASP A 135 15.32 20.71 5.39
CA ASP A 135 15.39 21.88 4.53
C ASP A 135 15.63 21.50 3.06
N SER A 136 16.41 20.45 2.78
CA SER A 136 16.46 19.83 1.45
C SER A 136 15.09 19.40 0.94
N PHE A 137 14.26 18.79 1.80
CA PHE A 137 12.90 18.42 1.43
C PHE A 137 11.99 19.63 1.17
N ARG A 138 12.12 20.71 1.94
CA ARG A 138 11.41 21.99 1.67
C ARG A 138 11.83 22.61 0.35
N THR A 139 13.11 22.52 -0.03
CA THR A 139 13.61 23.00 -1.32
C THR A 139 13.03 22.18 -2.48
N LEU A 140 12.95 20.86 -2.33
CA LEU A 140 12.24 19.98 -3.28
C LEU A 140 10.73 20.28 -3.32
N GLU A 141 10.12 20.64 -2.19
CA GLU A 141 8.69 21.01 -2.11
C GLU A 141 8.39 22.18 -3.04
N LYS A 142 9.11 23.30 -2.89
CA LYS A 142 9.01 24.49 -3.77
C LYS A 142 9.17 24.11 -5.25
N LEU A 143 10.13 23.26 -5.59
CA LEU A 143 10.41 22.86 -6.97
C LEU A 143 9.25 22.05 -7.59
N SER A 144 8.58 21.21 -6.79
CA SER A 144 7.41 20.45 -7.22
C SER A 144 6.07 21.19 -7.02
N GLU A 145 6.06 22.39 -6.45
CA GLU A 145 4.83 23.20 -6.39
C GLU A 145 4.42 23.74 -7.76
N VAL A 146 5.37 23.88 -8.70
CA VAL A 146 5.12 24.54 -9.98
C VAL A 146 4.20 23.73 -10.90
N GLU A 147 3.14 24.40 -11.36
CA GLU A 147 2.07 23.84 -12.20
C GLU A 147 1.83 24.70 -13.44
N ILE A 148 1.47 24.04 -14.55
CA ILE A 148 0.88 24.65 -15.74
C ILE A 148 -0.38 23.85 -16.06
N GLU A 149 -1.50 24.52 -16.36
CA GLU A 149 -2.76 23.86 -16.74
C GLU A 149 -3.20 22.79 -15.70
N GLN A 150 -3.03 23.10 -14.41
CA GLN A 150 -3.30 22.19 -13.25
C GLN A 150 -2.46 20.89 -13.26
N CYS A 151 -1.39 20.84 -14.06
CA CYS A 151 -0.49 19.70 -14.19
C CYS A 151 0.87 20.00 -13.58
N LYS A 152 1.39 19.08 -12.76
CA LYS A 152 2.77 19.16 -12.24
C LYS A 152 3.80 19.01 -13.37
N LEU A 153 4.72 19.96 -13.46
CA LEU A 153 5.79 19.95 -14.45
C LEU A 153 6.89 18.94 -14.12
N VAL A 154 7.15 18.73 -12.83
CA VAL A 154 8.14 17.79 -12.29
C VAL A 154 7.50 16.86 -11.26
N GLN A 155 8.03 15.65 -11.15
CA GLN A 155 7.69 14.64 -10.17
C GLN A 155 8.93 14.35 -9.32
N VAL A 156 8.76 14.14 -8.02
CA VAL A 156 9.87 13.86 -7.09
C VAL A 156 9.61 12.51 -6.44
N LEU A 157 10.49 11.54 -6.72
CA LEU A 157 10.51 10.23 -6.10
C LEU A 157 11.58 10.21 -5.01
N LEU A 158 11.14 10.22 -3.75
CA LEU A 158 12.01 10.00 -2.59
C LEU A 158 12.15 8.50 -2.34
N VAL A 159 13.37 8.00 -2.18
CA VAL A 159 13.66 6.58 -2.04
C VAL A 159 14.45 6.32 -0.75
N GLY A 160 13.99 5.39 0.09
CA GLY A 160 14.54 5.28 1.44
C GLY A 160 14.08 4.09 2.30
N THR A 161 14.42 4.13 3.58
CA THR A 161 14.00 3.18 4.62
C THR A 161 12.69 3.62 5.31
N GLN A 162 12.26 2.83 6.30
CA GLN A 162 11.19 3.21 7.23
C GLN A 162 11.51 4.50 8.02
N GLU A 163 12.79 4.87 8.14
CA GLU A 163 13.23 6.10 8.81
C GLU A 163 12.79 7.34 8.02
N LEU A 164 12.91 7.32 6.68
CA LEU A 164 12.36 8.37 5.81
C LEU A 164 10.85 8.49 5.93
N CYS A 165 10.11 7.36 5.94
CA CYS A 165 8.66 7.38 6.14
C CYS A 165 8.30 8.05 7.50
N SER A 166 9.00 7.67 8.57
CA SER A 166 8.85 8.29 9.90
C SER A 166 9.20 9.78 9.90
N LYS A 167 10.27 10.16 9.20
CA LYS A 167 10.76 11.54 9.08
C LYS A 167 9.81 12.46 8.31
N LEU A 168 9.11 11.94 7.30
CA LEU A 168 8.07 12.65 6.56
C LEU A 168 6.77 12.75 7.38
N MET A 169 6.35 11.67 8.05
CA MET A 169 5.08 11.64 8.79
C MET A 169 5.11 12.39 10.13
N TYR A 170 6.23 12.35 10.85
CA TYR A 170 6.37 12.91 12.20
C TYR A 170 7.36 14.08 12.30
N GLY A 171 8.12 14.39 11.25
CA GLY A 171 8.91 15.60 11.19
C GLY A 171 8.04 16.85 11.09
N ASN A 172 8.62 18.03 11.36
CA ASN A 172 7.96 19.34 11.17
C ASN A 172 7.87 19.73 9.66
N VAL A 173 7.26 18.84 8.88
CA VAL A 173 7.06 18.86 7.42
C VAL A 173 5.65 18.38 7.04
N LYS A 174 4.63 18.65 7.87
CA LYS A 174 3.22 18.25 7.63
C LYS A 174 2.73 18.53 6.21
N ASN A 175 3.06 19.71 5.68
CA ASN A 175 2.69 20.11 4.32
C ASN A 175 3.24 19.14 3.25
N LEU A 176 4.41 18.54 3.48
CA LEU A 176 5.01 17.61 2.54
C LEU A 176 4.40 16.21 2.63
N SER A 177 4.10 15.70 3.83
CA SER A 177 3.46 14.38 3.97
C SER A 177 2.04 14.36 3.40
N GLU A 178 1.30 15.47 3.52
CA GLU A 178 0.01 15.66 2.84
C GLU A 178 0.13 15.69 1.30
N ARG A 179 1.31 16.04 0.75
CA ARG A 179 1.59 16.05 -0.69
C ARG A 179 2.14 14.74 -1.25
N VAL A 180 2.48 13.74 -0.42
CA VAL A 180 2.95 12.43 -0.93
C VAL A 180 1.76 11.63 -1.47
N LEU A 181 1.37 11.90 -2.72
CA LEU A 181 0.17 11.33 -3.34
C LEU A 181 0.34 9.88 -3.81
N SER A 182 1.53 9.30 -3.70
CA SER A 182 1.81 7.88 -3.96
C SER A 182 2.87 7.34 -3.01
N VAL A 183 2.50 6.34 -2.22
CA VAL A 183 3.39 5.65 -1.28
C VAL A 183 3.49 4.18 -1.69
N THR A 184 4.71 3.69 -1.90
CA THR A 184 5.01 2.35 -2.42
C THR A 184 6.02 1.64 -1.51
N GLU A 185 5.65 0.45 -1.02
CA GLU A 185 6.54 -0.38 -0.21
C GLU A 185 7.19 -1.51 -1.04
N LEU A 186 8.51 -1.52 -1.12
CA LEU A 186 9.27 -2.60 -1.74
C LEU A 186 9.40 -3.78 -0.77
N ASN A 187 8.46 -4.71 -0.90
CA ASN A 187 8.32 -5.89 -0.06
C ASN A 187 9.41 -6.95 -0.31
N LEU A 188 9.65 -7.80 0.70
CA LEU A 188 10.55 -8.97 0.60
C LEU A 188 10.04 -10.00 -0.42
N LEU A 189 10.95 -10.83 -0.95
CA LEU A 189 10.61 -11.89 -1.88
C LEU A 189 9.89 -13.04 -1.18
N GLY A 190 8.82 -13.58 -1.77
CA GLY A 190 8.25 -14.86 -1.32
C GLY A 190 9.19 -16.04 -1.60
N LEU A 191 8.87 -17.24 -1.11
CA LEU A 191 9.65 -18.46 -1.41
C LEU A 191 9.70 -18.75 -2.93
N SER A 192 8.57 -18.53 -3.63
CA SER A 192 8.49 -18.70 -5.10
C SER A 192 9.36 -17.69 -5.84
N ASP A 193 9.26 -16.40 -5.48
CA ASP A 193 10.11 -15.34 -6.04
C ASP A 193 11.59 -15.59 -5.73
N THR A 194 11.92 -16.07 -4.53
CA THR A 194 13.30 -16.42 -4.13
C THR A 194 13.86 -17.57 -4.98
N ALA A 195 13.05 -18.58 -5.29
CA ALA A 195 13.44 -19.67 -6.19
C ALA A 195 13.71 -19.16 -7.61
N ASN A 196 12.81 -18.33 -8.15
CA ASN A 196 12.93 -17.74 -9.48
C ASN A 196 14.11 -16.76 -9.56
N TYR A 197 14.33 -15.96 -8.52
CA TYR A 197 15.47 -15.05 -8.35
C TYR A 197 16.80 -15.80 -8.41
N LEU A 198 16.97 -16.84 -7.57
CA LEU A 198 18.18 -17.65 -7.54
C LEU A 198 18.44 -18.31 -8.90
N GLN A 199 17.39 -18.83 -9.54
CA GLN A 199 17.51 -19.43 -10.87
C GLN A 199 17.85 -18.41 -11.96
N HIS A 200 17.26 -17.21 -11.93
CA HIS A 200 17.61 -16.11 -12.84
C HIS A 200 19.09 -15.75 -12.69
N ARG A 201 19.58 -15.50 -11.47
CA ARG A 201 20.99 -15.15 -11.20
C ARG A 201 21.97 -16.22 -11.70
N ILE A 202 21.63 -17.50 -11.54
CA ILE A 202 22.41 -18.65 -12.07
C ILE A 202 22.41 -18.68 -13.61
N ARG A 203 21.27 -18.39 -14.26
CA ARG A 203 21.16 -18.31 -15.72
C ARG A 203 21.96 -17.14 -16.30
N THR A 204 21.88 -15.96 -15.68
CA THR A 204 22.62 -14.75 -16.12
C THR A 204 24.14 -14.95 -16.04
N ALA A 205 24.62 -15.70 -15.03
CA ALA A 205 26.02 -16.14 -14.93
C ALA A 205 26.44 -17.20 -15.99
N LYS A 206 25.53 -17.61 -16.88
CA LYS A 206 25.74 -18.57 -17.97
C LYS A 206 26.29 -19.92 -17.49
N GLY A 207 25.77 -20.43 -16.38
CA GLY A 207 26.13 -21.73 -15.82
C GLY A 207 25.72 -22.92 -16.70
N THR A 208 26.53 -23.97 -16.68
CA THR A 208 26.38 -25.14 -17.57
C THR A 208 25.23 -26.10 -17.22
N ASP A 209 24.80 -26.15 -15.95
CA ASP A 209 23.73 -27.03 -15.46
C ASP A 209 22.66 -26.20 -14.72
N PRO A 210 21.38 -26.21 -15.16
CA PRO A 210 20.31 -25.48 -14.48
C PRO A 210 19.89 -26.09 -13.12
N GLU A 211 20.35 -27.30 -12.78
CA GLU A 211 20.09 -27.99 -11.50
C GLU A 211 21.26 -27.93 -10.50
N VAL A 212 22.25 -27.04 -10.69
CA VAL A 212 23.35 -26.85 -9.72
C VAL A 212 22.86 -26.51 -8.31
N LEU A 213 21.64 -25.98 -8.14
CA LEU A 213 21.05 -25.64 -6.85
C LEU A 213 19.82 -26.53 -6.55
N LYS A 214 19.89 -27.35 -5.50
CA LYS A 214 18.77 -28.23 -5.10
C LYS A 214 17.60 -27.41 -4.54
N ARG A 215 16.35 -27.82 -4.82
CA ARG A 215 15.14 -27.19 -4.26
C ARG A 215 15.16 -27.10 -2.72
N THR A 216 15.72 -28.09 -2.04
CA THR A 216 15.89 -28.07 -0.58
C THR A 216 16.91 -27.03 -0.09
N ALA A 217 17.91 -26.68 -0.91
CA ALA A 217 18.83 -25.59 -0.61
C ALA A 217 18.15 -24.22 -0.79
N VAL A 218 17.30 -24.06 -1.81
CA VAL A 218 16.46 -22.85 -1.99
C VAL A 218 15.58 -22.59 -0.76
N VAL A 219 14.95 -23.64 -0.22
CA VAL A 219 14.15 -23.53 1.01
C VAL A 219 15.01 -23.09 2.20
N GLU A 220 16.21 -23.66 2.37
CA GLU A 220 17.12 -23.28 3.47
C GLU A 220 17.64 -21.83 3.32
N ILE A 221 17.95 -21.40 2.09
CA ILE A 221 18.34 -20.02 1.76
C ILE A 221 17.20 -19.06 2.12
N PHE A 222 15.96 -19.35 1.70
CA PHE A 222 14.79 -18.54 2.03
C PHE A 222 14.53 -18.48 3.54
N ARG A 223 14.67 -19.60 4.25
CA ARG A 223 14.49 -19.65 5.72
C ARG A 223 15.51 -18.80 6.48
N TYR A 224 16.72 -18.62 5.95
CA TYR A 224 17.74 -17.76 6.54
C TYR A 224 17.57 -16.29 6.17
N SER A 225 17.36 -16.01 4.88
CA SER A 225 17.29 -14.64 4.36
C SER A 225 15.94 -13.95 4.55
N HIS A 226 14.89 -14.71 4.89
CA HIS A 226 13.50 -14.27 4.92
C HIS A 226 13.01 -13.61 3.61
N GLY A 227 13.66 -13.89 2.48
CA GLY A 227 13.33 -13.27 1.20
C GLY A 227 14.08 -11.96 0.90
N LEU A 228 15.02 -11.53 1.73
CA LEU A 228 15.80 -10.30 1.52
C LEU A 228 16.90 -10.52 0.45
N PRO A 229 16.87 -9.86 -0.72
CA PRO A 229 17.81 -10.12 -1.83
C PRO A 229 19.29 -10.01 -1.46
N LEU A 230 19.68 -9.06 -0.60
CA LEU A 230 21.05 -8.92 -0.11
C LEU A 230 21.52 -10.18 0.65
N GLU A 231 20.72 -10.67 1.59
CA GLU A 231 21.04 -11.87 2.37
C GLU A 231 20.95 -13.14 1.52
N ILE A 232 19.99 -13.22 0.57
CA ILE A 232 19.92 -14.29 -0.44
C ILE A 232 21.25 -14.39 -1.20
N ASN A 233 21.77 -13.27 -1.71
CA ASN A 233 23.05 -13.25 -2.43
C ASN A 233 24.22 -13.65 -1.52
N LEU A 234 24.28 -13.13 -0.30
CA LEU A 234 25.34 -13.43 0.65
C LEU A 234 25.41 -14.92 0.99
N VAL A 235 24.27 -15.53 1.38
CA VAL A 235 24.24 -16.96 1.72
C VAL A 235 24.42 -17.85 0.50
N ALA A 236 23.91 -17.45 -0.68
CA ALA A 236 24.11 -18.21 -1.91
C ALA A 236 25.58 -18.21 -2.36
N ASP A 237 26.25 -17.04 -2.38
CA ASP A 237 27.67 -16.94 -2.73
C ASP A 237 28.55 -17.86 -1.86
N LYS A 238 28.26 -17.88 -0.55
CA LYS A 238 28.96 -18.71 0.43
C LYS A 238 28.59 -20.19 0.33
N ALA A 239 27.34 -20.54 0.01
CA ALA A 239 26.93 -21.92 -0.20
C ALA A 239 27.54 -22.54 -1.47
N PHE A 240 27.73 -21.74 -2.53
CA PHE A 240 28.46 -22.16 -3.73
C PHE A 240 29.96 -22.33 -3.47
N GLN A 241 30.58 -21.47 -2.65
CA GLN A 241 31.96 -21.66 -2.18
C GLN A 241 32.10 -23.00 -1.43
N ALA A 242 31.32 -23.21 -0.37
CA ALA A 242 31.38 -24.43 0.45
C ALA A 242 31.10 -25.72 -0.35
N ALA A 243 30.26 -25.66 -1.39
CA ALA A 243 30.01 -26.80 -2.27
C ALA A 243 31.22 -27.12 -3.17
N ALA A 244 31.89 -26.11 -3.72
CA ALA A 244 33.10 -26.30 -4.53
C ALA A 244 34.28 -26.82 -3.68
N ASP A 245 34.44 -26.31 -2.46
CA ASP A 245 35.46 -26.77 -1.51
C ASP A 245 35.24 -28.25 -1.14
N ALA A 246 33.99 -28.66 -0.97
CA ALA A 246 33.58 -30.05 -0.77
C ALA A 246 33.61 -30.92 -2.06
N LYS A 247 33.90 -30.33 -3.23
CA LYS A 247 33.85 -30.94 -4.56
C LYS A 247 32.47 -31.52 -4.95
N ASP A 248 31.39 -30.98 -4.38
CA ASP A 248 30.01 -31.39 -4.62
C ASP A 248 29.42 -30.65 -5.84
N LYS A 249 29.09 -31.39 -6.90
CA LYS A 249 28.51 -30.83 -8.15
C LYS A 249 27.13 -30.15 -8.01
N LYS A 250 26.43 -30.33 -6.88
CA LYS A 250 25.12 -29.70 -6.62
C LYS A 250 25.06 -29.12 -5.20
N VAL A 251 24.74 -27.84 -5.10
CA VAL A 251 24.54 -27.10 -3.85
C VAL A 251 23.30 -27.63 -3.13
N GLY A 252 23.50 -28.19 -1.94
CA GLY A 252 22.46 -28.76 -1.09
C GLY A 252 22.39 -28.08 0.30
N PRO A 253 21.42 -28.46 1.15
CA PRO A 253 21.22 -27.84 2.47
C PRO A 253 22.46 -27.89 3.37
N LYS A 254 23.31 -28.93 3.25
CA LYS A 254 24.57 -29.02 4.01
C LYS A 254 25.51 -27.83 3.73
N HIS A 255 25.61 -27.38 2.49
CA HIS A 255 26.48 -26.26 2.11
C HIS A 255 25.88 -24.91 2.52
N VAL A 256 24.55 -24.78 2.48
CA VAL A 256 23.84 -23.60 2.99
C VAL A 256 24.02 -23.48 4.50
N LYS A 257 23.87 -24.57 5.26
CA LYS A 257 24.11 -24.58 6.72
C LYS A 257 25.55 -24.24 7.08
N GLU A 258 26.52 -24.71 6.30
CA GLU A 258 27.93 -24.35 6.49
C GLU A 258 28.16 -22.86 6.20
N ALA A 259 27.66 -22.35 5.07
CA ALA A 259 27.70 -20.93 4.72
C ALA A 259 27.10 -20.03 5.82
N ILE A 260 25.96 -20.42 6.39
CA ILE A 260 25.30 -19.70 7.49
C ILE A 260 26.21 -19.60 8.71
N LYS A 261 26.91 -20.68 9.10
CA LYS A 261 27.87 -20.62 10.23
C LYS A 261 28.94 -19.56 9.98
N HIS A 262 29.52 -19.55 8.78
CA HIS A 262 30.62 -18.64 8.41
C HIS A 262 30.16 -17.18 8.40
N ILE A 263 28.92 -16.89 7.98
CA ILE A 263 28.32 -15.55 8.04
C ILE A 263 28.00 -15.16 9.49
N SER A 264 27.41 -16.08 10.26
CA SER A 264 26.96 -15.84 11.65
C SER A 264 28.10 -15.60 12.64
N GLY A 265 29.34 -15.95 12.28
CA GLY A 265 30.54 -15.64 13.07
C GLY A 265 30.80 -14.14 13.26
N ILE A 266 30.12 -13.27 12.50
CA ILE A 266 30.19 -11.80 12.61
C ILE A 266 28.84 -11.18 13.00
N ARG A 267 27.71 -11.84 12.69
CA ARG A 267 26.35 -11.38 13.04
C ARG A 267 25.54 -12.48 13.74
N GLN A 268 25.22 -12.28 15.01
CA GLN A 268 24.21 -13.06 15.72
C GLN A 268 22.86 -12.88 14.99
N PRO A 269 22.21 -13.95 14.48
CA PRO A 269 20.84 -13.81 13.99
C PRO A 269 19.93 -13.42 15.16
N LEU A 270 18.98 -12.50 14.94
CA LEU A 270 17.96 -12.13 15.92
C LEU A 270 17.13 -13.36 16.26
N ARG A 271 17.50 -14.03 17.35
CA ARG A 271 17.05 -15.37 17.70
C ARG A 271 15.72 -15.28 18.46
N VAL A 272 14.69 -14.75 17.81
CA VAL A 272 13.35 -14.50 18.39
C VAL A 272 12.75 -15.77 19.03
N PHE A 273 13.07 -16.93 18.46
CA PHE A 273 12.73 -18.26 18.99
C PHE A 273 13.24 -18.53 20.42
N THR A 274 14.29 -17.84 20.87
CA THR A 274 14.87 -18.00 22.22
C THR A 274 14.01 -17.33 23.30
N ILE A 275 13.17 -16.36 22.95
CA ILE A 275 12.27 -15.69 23.89
C ILE A 275 10.96 -16.49 24.05
N ALA A 276 10.46 -17.07 22.96
CA ALA A 276 9.24 -17.87 22.96
C ALA A 276 9.26 -19.05 23.95
N GLN A 277 10.41 -19.73 24.07
CA GLN A 277 10.62 -20.83 25.03
C GLN A 277 10.62 -20.41 26.52
N TYR A 278 10.80 -19.12 26.82
CA TYR A 278 10.66 -18.58 28.19
C TYR A 278 9.28 -17.95 28.42
N LEU A 279 8.59 -17.49 27.37
CA LEU A 279 7.22 -16.97 27.48
C LEU A 279 6.18 -18.07 27.70
N THR A 280 6.34 -19.26 27.12
CA THR A 280 5.40 -20.38 27.32
C THR A 280 5.24 -20.83 28.77
N PRO A 281 6.29 -21.10 29.57
CA PRO A 281 6.11 -21.45 30.99
C PRO A 281 5.54 -20.30 31.82
N VAL A 282 5.87 -19.04 31.50
CA VAL A 282 5.29 -17.86 32.17
C VAL A 282 3.80 -17.74 31.89
N LEU A 283 3.35 -17.96 30.65
CA LEU A 283 1.94 -17.94 30.28
C LEU A 283 1.16 -19.06 30.98
N ILE A 284 1.74 -20.27 31.06
CA ILE A 284 1.15 -21.41 31.77
C ILE A 284 1.01 -21.11 33.27
N LEU A 285 2.05 -20.56 33.91
CA LEU A 285 2.00 -20.17 35.32
C LEU A 285 0.92 -19.11 35.58
N LEU A 286 0.78 -18.14 34.67
CA LEU A 286 -0.20 -17.05 34.78
C LEU A 286 -1.64 -17.57 34.60
N VAL A 287 -1.87 -18.52 33.68
CA VAL A 287 -3.15 -19.22 33.54
C VAL A 287 -3.48 -20.06 34.78
N LEU A 288 -2.49 -20.75 35.37
CA LEU A 288 -2.69 -21.51 36.62
C LEU A 288 -2.99 -20.60 37.82
N LEU A 289 -2.35 -19.43 37.91
CA LEU A 289 -2.64 -18.42 38.94
C LEU A 289 -4.05 -17.85 38.79
N LEU A 290 -4.47 -17.50 37.57
CA LEU A 290 -5.83 -17.02 37.30
C LEU A 290 -6.88 -18.11 37.56
N GLY A 291 -6.63 -19.35 37.16
CA GLY A 291 -7.50 -20.49 37.44
C GLY A 291 -7.63 -20.77 38.95
N GLY A 292 -6.52 -20.72 39.69
CA GLY A 292 -6.51 -20.83 41.14
C GLY A 292 -7.30 -19.71 41.84
N LEU A 293 -7.24 -18.48 41.31
CA LEU A 293 -8.03 -17.36 41.82
C LEU A 293 -9.54 -17.60 41.63
N GLN A 294 -9.95 -18.04 40.44
CA GLN A 294 -11.35 -18.36 40.12
C GLN A 294 -11.89 -19.51 40.98
N ILE A 295 -11.08 -20.56 41.19
CA ILE A 295 -11.43 -21.66 42.09
C ILE A 295 -11.61 -21.16 43.52
N LYS A 296 -10.70 -20.33 44.02
CA LYS A 296 -10.84 -19.76 45.37
C LYS A 296 -12.14 -18.95 45.52
N THR A 297 -12.44 -18.06 44.58
CA THR A 297 -13.69 -17.28 44.62
C THR A 297 -14.95 -18.15 44.53
N PHE A 298 -14.88 -19.32 43.89
CA PHE A 298 -15.99 -20.28 43.83
C PHE A 298 -16.19 -21.01 45.17
N TYR A 299 -15.11 -21.38 45.87
CA TYR A 299 -15.21 -21.96 47.22
C TYR A 299 -15.67 -20.92 48.26
N ASP A 300 -15.08 -19.72 48.28
CA ASP A 300 -15.51 -18.62 49.18
C ASP A 300 -17.02 -18.29 49.00
N MET A 301 -17.55 -18.40 47.78
CA MET A 301 -18.98 -18.17 47.50
C MET A 301 -19.88 -19.31 48.00
N LYS A 302 -19.38 -20.56 47.96
CA LYS A 302 -20.13 -21.73 48.43
C LYS A 302 -20.23 -21.78 49.97
N ASP A 303 -19.16 -21.38 50.66
CA ASP A 303 -19.15 -21.30 52.12
C ASP A 303 -20.16 -20.24 52.63
N ILE A 304 -20.39 -19.17 51.86
CA ILE A 304 -21.44 -18.18 52.13
C ILE A 304 -22.85 -18.80 51.96
N GLU A 305 -23.09 -19.58 50.90
CA GLU A 305 -24.41 -20.18 50.65
C GLU A 305 -24.81 -21.19 51.76
N GLU A 306 -23.85 -21.96 52.28
CA GLU A 306 -24.06 -22.88 53.41
C GLU A 306 -24.34 -22.13 54.73
N GLN A 307 -23.80 -20.91 54.90
CA GLN A 307 -24.01 -20.07 56.08
C GLN A 307 -25.40 -19.37 56.11
N TYR A 308 -26.06 -19.17 54.96
CA TYR A 308 -27.38 -18.52 54.87
C TYR A 308 -28.57 -19.48 54.73
N ALA A 309 -28.35 -20.80 54.59
CA ALA A 309 -29.41 -21.80 54.44
C ALA A 309 -30.31 -22.02 55.69
N GLY A 310 -30.08 -21.30 56.80
CA GLY A 310 -30.73 -21.54 58.10
C GLY A 310 -31.96 -20.69 58.44
N ALA A 311 -32.28 -19.63 57.69
CA ALA A 311 -33.32 -18.66 58.08
C ALA A 311 -34.60 -18.77 57.22
N LYS A 312 -35.69 -19.28 57.81
CA LYS A 312 -37.02 -19.36 57.16
C LYS A 312 -37.78 -18.02 57.24
N PRO A 313 -38.57 -17.65 56.23
CA PRO A 313 -39.55 -16.58 56.33
C PRO A 313 -40.82 -17.05 57.09
N ALA A 314 -41.44 -16.14 57.83
CA ALA A 314 -42.79 -16.32 58.37
C ALA A 314 -43.77 -15.49 57.53
N VAL A 315 -44.85 -16.12 57.06
CA VAL A 315 -45.98 -15.48 56.39
C VAL A 315 -47.16 -15.59 57.34
N GLU A 316 -47.87 -14.48 57.57
CA GLU A 316 -49.14 -14.48 58.27
C GLU A 316 -50.17 -13.79 57.38
N GLU A 317 -51.23 -14.52 57.06
CA GLU A 317 -52.20 -14.20 56.01
C GLU A 317 -53.55 -13.90 56.69
N THR A 318 -54.06 -12.68 56.52
CA THR A 318 -55.42 -12.33 56.96
C THR A 318 -56.17 -11.61 55.85
N VAL A 319 -57.31 -12.18 55.48
CA VAL A 319 -58.22 -11.69 54.45
C VAL A 319 -59.35 -10.92 55.13
N HIS A 320 -59.75 -9.77 54.58
CA HIS A 320 -61.17 -9.39 54.51
C HIS A 320 -61.44 -8.32 53.43
N GLU A 321 -62.72 -8.22 53.10
CA GLU A 321 -63.32 -7.73 51.86
C GLU A 321 -64.21 -6.51 52.15
N ALA A 322 -64.20 -5.48 51.29
CA ALA A 322 -65.32 -4.54 51.08
C ALA A 322 -65.04 -3.56 49.91
N GLU A 323 -66.12 -3.02 49.33
CA GLU A 323 -66.15 -2.25 48.07
C GLU A 323 -66.28 -0.70 48.33
N PRO A 324 -66.67 0.18 47.37
CA PRO A 324 -65.91 1.40 47.03
C PRO A 324 -66.50 2.72 47.58
N VAL A 325 -65.80 3.87 47.42
CA VAL A 325 -66.43 5.20 47.14
C VAL A 325 -65.43 6.31 46.72
N ARG A 326 -65.97 7.28 45.97
CA ARG A 326 -65.38 8.43 45.24
C ARG A 326 -64.77 9.58 46.07
N THR A 327 -63.95 10.41 45.37
CA THR A 327 -63.73 11.88 45.47
C THR A 327 -63.18 12.45 46.80
N SER A 328 -62.15 13.31 46.83
CA SER A 328 -62.13 14.65 46.20
C SER A 328 -60.73 15.31 46.13
N GLU A 329 -60.55 16.24 45.18
CA GLU A 329 -59.53 17.33 45.21
C GLU A 329 -59.81 18.33 46.38
N PRO A 330 -58.89 19.23 46.80
CA PRO A 330 -58.30 20.30 45.95
C PRO A 330 -56.81 20.67 46.18
N ALA A 331 -56.24 21.41 45.22
CA ALA A 331 -54.95 22.13 45.32
C ALA A 331 -55.00 23.36 46.28
N PRO A 332 -53.87 24.08 46.55
CA PRO A 332 -53.47 25.20 45.66
C PRO A 332 -51.96 25.62 45.63
N VAL A 333 -51.53 26.32 44.56
CA VAL A 333 -50.65 27.55 44.50
C VAL A 333 -49.23 27.45 45.14
N ALA A 334 -48.08 27.92 44.62
CA ALA A 334 -47.62 28.83 43.53
C ALA A 334 -46.07 28.55 43.34
N GLU A 335 -45.23 29.27 42.58
CA GLU A 335 -45.24 30.05 41.32
C GLU A 335 -43.80 30.64 41.16
N THR A 336 -43.11 30.59 40.01
CA THR A 336 -42.92 31.76 39.12
C THR A 336 -42.08 31.41 37.87
N SER A 337 -42.37 32.11 36.77
CA SER A 337 -41.69 32.07 35.46
C SER A 337 -40.64 33.24 35.37
N PRO A 338 -39.88 33.49 34.27
CA PRO A 338 -40.43 33.85 32.95
C PRO A 338 -39.72 33.25 31.71
N GLU A 339 -40.47 33.34 30.60
CA GLU A 339 -40.14 33.03 29.20
C GLU A 339 -39.26 34.11 28.52
N PRO A 340 -38.77 33.92 27.27
CA PRO A 340 -39.56 34.47 26.14
C PRO A 340 -39.50 33.73 24.77
N ALA A 341 -40.67 33.57 24.16
CA ALA A 341 -41.05 33.85 22.75
C ALA A 341 -40.27 33.27 21.54
N PRO A 342 -40.97 32.69 20.54
CA PRO A 342 -40.41 32.31 19.24
C PRO A 342 -40.48 33.47 18.22
N VAL A 343 -39.52 33.55 17.28
CA VAL A 343 -39.55 34.48 16.14
C VAL A 343 -39.24 33.76 14.83
N SER A 344 -39.98 34.17 13.79
CA SER A 344 -40.06 33.66 12.42
C SER A 344 -38.75 33.48 11.65
N GLU A 345 -38.72 32.43 10.82
CA GLU A 345 -37.80 32.19 9.71
C GLU A 345 -38.26 32.98 8.45
N PRO A 346 -37.37 33.65 7.69
CA PRO A 346 -37.76 34.49 6.55
C PRO A 346 -37.75 33.76 5.19
N GLU A 347 -38.67 34.16 4.31
CA GLU A 347 -38.70 33.75 2.89
C GLU A 347 -37.51 34.30 2.08
N PRO A 348 -37.01 33.59 1.05
CA PRO A 348 -36.07 34.13 0.09
C PRO A 348 -36.76 35.00 -0.98
N ILE A 349 -36.25 36.22 -1.14
CA ILE A 349 -36.71 37.23 -2.10
C ILE A 349 -36.43 36.81 -3.55
N LYS A 350 -37.39 37.07 -4.45
CA LYS A 350 -37.18 37.07 -5.91
C LYS A 350 -36.64 38.43 -6.36
N GLU A 351 -35.63 38.44 -7.23
CA GLU A 351 -35.45 39.52 -8.20
C GLU A 351 -34.67 39.06 -9.45
N GLU A 352 -34.66 39.89 -10.49
CA GLU A 352 -34.70 39.43 -11.89
C GLU A 352 -33.35 39.46 -12.65
N SER A 353 -33.28 38.70 -13.75
CA SER A 353 -32.51 39.10 -14.94
C SER A 353 -33.09 38.49 -16.23
N PRO A 354 -32.91 39.16 -17.38
CA PRO A 354 -33.91 39.13 -18.45
C PRO A 354 -33.76 38.02 -19.49
N ALA A 355 -34.87 37.74 -20.17
CA ALA A 355 -34.97 36.74 -21.23
C ALA A 355 -34.26 37.15 -22.53
N VAL A 356 -33.50 36.21 -23.11
CA VAL A 356 -33.08 36.24 -24.53
C VAL A 356 -33.86 35.15 -25.27
N GLN A 357 -34.60 35.52 -26.30
CA GLN A 357 -35.41 34.59 -27.11
C GLN A 357 -34.51 33.79 -28.08
N PRO A 358 -34.66 32.46 -28.19
CA PRO A 358 -34.10 31.69 -29.30
C PRO A 358 -34.97 31.82 -30.55
N VAL A 359 -34.33 32.00 -31.70
CA VAL A 359 -34.97 32.08 -33.02
C VAL A 359 -35.56 30.72 -33.44
N ARG A 360 -36.76 30.73 -34.03
CA ARG A 360 -37.38 29.52 -34.62
C ARG A 360 -36.64 29.03 -35.86
N ILE A 361 -36.31 27.75 -35.89
CA ILE A 361 -35.99 26.99 -37.12
C ILE A 361 -37.21 26.11 -37.45
N PRO A 362 -37.65 26.01 -38.72
CA PRO A 362 -38.86 25.27 -39.09
C PRO A 362 -38.71 23.75 -38.91
N ALA A 363 -39.84 23.08 -38.62
CA ALA A 363 -39.89 21.67 -38.28
C ALA A 363 -39.76 20.74 -39.50
N VAL A 364 -39.05 19.62 -39.30
CA VAL A 364 -39.03 18.44 -40.17
C VAL A 364 -40.13 17.45 -39.68
N PRO A 365 -40.79 16.67 -40.55
CA PRO A 365 -41.98 15.91 -40.16
C PRO A 365 -41.75 14.87 -39.06
N VAL A 366 -42.69 14.82 -38.11
CA VAL A 366 -42.69 13.86 -37.00
C VAL A 366 -43.02 12.46 -37.52
N ALA A 367 -42.08 11.53 -37.36
CA ALA A 367 -42.36 10.09 -37.48
C ALA A 367 -43.09 9.59 -36.21
N ALA A 368 -43.87 8.51 -36.37
CA ALA A 368 -44.76 7.97 -35.33
C ALA A 368 -44.04 7.66 -33.99
N PRO A 369 -44.75 7.75 -32.85
CA PRO A 369 -44.14 7.55 -31.53
C PRO A 369 -43.67 6.10 -31.37
N VAL A 370 -42.36 5.89 -31.35
CA VAL A 370 -41.74 4.65 -30.89
C VAL A 370 -41.78 4.66 -29.37
N THR A 371 -42.43 3.65 -28.79
CA THR A 371 -42.49 3.43 -27.34
C THR A 371 -41.06 3.45 -26.76
N PRO A 372 -40.76 4.24 -25.71
CA PRO A 372 -39.44 4.21 -25.10
C PRO A 372 -39.14 2.78 -24.60
N PRO A 373 -37.96 2.22 -24.91
CA PRO A 373 -37.55 0.94 -24.31
C PRO A 373 -37.55 1.09 -22.79
N ALA A 374 -38.09 0.10 -22.08
CA ALA A 374 -38.04 0.09 -20.62
C ALA A 374 -36.57 0.21 -20.17
N GLU A 375 -36.28 1.19 -19.31
CA GLU A 375 -34.92 1.42 -18.83
C GLU A 375 -34.40 0.15 -18.12
N PRO A 376 -33.23 -0.39 -18.51
CA PRO A 376 -32.70 -1.58 -17.89
C PRO A 376 -32.32 -1.27 -16.44
N VAL A 377 -32.94 -1.99 -15.49
CA VAL A 377 -32.73 -1.83 -14.05
C VAL A 377 -31.24 -1.92 -13.73
N VAL A 378 -30.63 -0.79 -13.40
CA VAL A 378 -29.20 -0.68 -13.15
C VAL A 378 -28.90 -1.17 -11.73
N LYS A 379 -28.21 -2.30 -11.62
CA LYS A 379 -27.68 -2.80 -10.35
C LYS A 379 -26.31 -2.17 -10.06
N TYR A 380 -25.97 -2.10 -8.78
CA TYR A 380 -24.67 -1.66 -8.30
C TYR A 380 -24.06 -2.73 -7.40
N GLY A 381 -22.74 -2.72 -7.28
CA GLY A 381 -22.04 -3.60 -6.35
C GLY A 381 -20.75 -3.01 -5.82
N CYS A 382 -20.33 -3.48 -4.65
CA CYS A 382 -19.12 -3.08 -3.96
C CYS A 382 -18.06 -4.19 -4.06
N ILE A 383 -16.82 -3.81 -4.38
CA ILE A 383 -15.73 -4.75 -4.58
C ILE A 383 -15.14 -5.19 -3.24
N THR A 384 -15.32 -6.47 -2.88
CA THR A 384 -14.85 -7.04 -1.60
C THR A 384 -13.43 -7.60 -1.67
N ALA A 385 -12.86 -7.79 -2.87
CA ALA A 385 -11.48 -8.24 -3.06
C ALA A 385 -10.46 -7.18 -2.62
N ARG A 386 -9.86 -7.34 -1.43
CA ARG A 386 -8.86 -6.43 -0.83
C ARG A 386 -7.61 -6.15 -1.69
N SER A 387 -7.31 -7.02 -2.67
CA SER A 387 -6.21 -6.85 -3.63
C SER A 387 -6.64 -6.22 -4.98
N GLY A 388 -7.90 -5.78 -5.09
CA GLY A 388 -8.54 -5.35 -6.33
C GLY A 388 -9.06 -6.53 -7.16
N LEU A 389 -10.27 -6.38 -7.71
CA LEU A 389 -10.92 -7.42 -8.53
C LEU A 389 -10.57 -7.23 -10.00
N LYS A 390 -9.91 -8.25 -10.59
CA LYS A 390 -9.52 -8.24 -12.00
C LYS A 390 -10.75 -8.29 -12.91
N MET A 391 -10.90 -7.25 -13.75
CA MET A 391 -11.89 -7.20 -14.82
C MET A 391 -11.32 -7.85 -16.08
N ARG A 392 -12.06 -8.77 -16.70
CA ARG A 392 -11.61 -9.58 -17.83
C ARG A 392 -12.41 -9.34 -19.11
N ASN A 393 -11.81 -9.61 -20.26
CA ASN A 393 -12.48 -9.49 -21.56
C ASN A 393 -13.60 -10.52 -21.79
N GLN A 394 -13.59 -11.64 -21.07
CA GLN A 394 -14.58 -12.72 -21.15
C GLN A 394 -14.87 -13.30 -19.75
N PRO A 395 -16.04 -13.92 -19.52
CA PRO A 395 -16.44 -14.48 -18.23
C PRO A 395 -15.72 -15.81 -17.93
N SER A 396 -14.39 -15.76 -17.76
CA SER A 396 -13.55 -16.92 -17.47
C SER A 396 -12.30 -16.56 -16.65
N PRO A 397 -11.85 -17.41 -15.71
CA PRO A 397 -10.58 -17.22 -14.99
C PRO A 397 -9.34 -17.17 -15.89
N SER A 398 -9.44 -17.66 -17.15
CA SER A 398 -8.39 -17.58 -18.16
C SER A 398 -8.50 -16.37 -19.10
N GLY A 399 -9.54 -15.54 -18.98
CA GLY A 399 -9.71 -14.32 -19.78
C GLY A 399 -8.61 -13.28 -19.54
N GLU A 400 -8.29 -12.50 -20.56
CA GLU A 400 -7.29 -11.43 -20.47
C GLU A 400 -7.78 -10.33 -19.51
N VAL A 401 -6.89 -9.80 -18.68
CA VAL A 401 -7.24 -8.77 -17.68
C VAL A 401 -7.17 -7.40 -18.34
N ILE A 402 -8.33 -6.77 -18.52
CA ILE A 402 -8.50 -5.49 -19.22
C ILE A 402 -8.69 -4.29 -18.27
N GLY A 403 -8.75 -4.55 -16.96
CA GLY A 403 -8.81 -3.55 -15.90
C GLY A 403 -8.81 -4.20 -14.51
N VAL A 404 -8.80 -3.37 -13.47
CA VAL A 404 -8.95 -3.81 -12.07
C VAL A 404 -9.90 -2.86 -11.36
N ALA A 405 -10.94 -3.42 -10.73
CA ALA A 405 -11.83 -2.69 -9.85
C ALA A 405 -11.18 -2.58 -8.46
N VAL A 406 -11.12 -1.37 -7.90
CA VAL A 406 -10.43 -1.13 -6.61
C VAL A 406 -11.27 -1.69 -5.46
N TYR A 407 -10.64 -2.18 -4.40
CA TYR A 407 -11.33 -2.56 -3.16
C TYR A 407 -12.21 -1.40 -2.64
N ASN A 408 -13.40 -1.74 -2.15
CA ASN A 408 -14.44 -0.79 -1.69
C ASN A 408 -14.91 0.24 -2.73
N SER A 409 -14.61 0.03 -4.03
CA SER A 409 -15.19 0.86 -5.10
C SER A 409 -16.60 0.37 -5.48
N LYS A 410 -17.49 1.33 -5.77
CA LYS A 410 -18.83 1.08 -6.30
C LYS A 410 -18.76 0.92 -7.82
N VAL A 411 -19.18 -0.24 -8.32
CA VAL A 411 -19.23 -0.57 -9.76
C VAL A 411 -20.67 -0.71 -10.24
N ARG A 412 -20.90 -0.39 -11.52
CA ARG A 412 -22.20 -0.54 -12.19
C ARG A 412 -22.30 -1.92 -12.81
N LEU A 413 -23.30 -2.70 -12.40
CA LEU A 413 -23.54 -4.06 -12.89
C LEU A 413 -24.58 -4.02 -14.01
N THR A 414 -24.19 -4.41 -15.22
CA THR A 414 -25.01 -4.30 -16.45
C THR A 414 -25.58 -5.64 -16.93
N GLY A 415 -25.15 -6.75 -16.34
CA GLY A 415 -25.66 -8.10 -16.60
C GLY A 415 -24.89 -9.16 -15.81
N ARG A 416 -25.37 -10.41 -15.81
CA ARG A 416 -24.70 -11.55 -15.16
C ARG A 416 -24.71 -12.77 -16.05
N GLU A 417 -23.58 -13.48 -16.12
CA GLU A 417 -23.43 -14.74 -16.84
C GLU A 417 -22.72 -15.73 -15.90
N GLY A 418 -23.51 -16.63 -15.29
CA GLY A 418 -23.03 -17.55 -14.25
C GLY A 418 -22.40 -16.84 -13.05
N GLU A 419 -21.12 -17.14 -12.80
CA GLU A 419 -20.30 -16.57 -11.73
C GLU A 419 -19.63 -15.24 -12.14
N TRP A 420 -20.07 -14.58 -13.21
CA TRP A 420 -19.47 -13.34 -13.70
C TRP A 420 -20.50 -12.21 -13.85
N TRP A 421 -20.19 -11.06 -13.26
CA TRP A 421 -20.89 -9.80 -13.51
C TRP A 421 -20.28 -9.08 -14.70
N ARG A 422 -21.11 -8.66 -15.64
CA ARG A 422 -20.74 -7.65 -16.64
C ARG A 422 -20.80 -6.28 -15.99
N SER A 423 -19.75 -5.49 -16.17
CA SER A 423 -19.59 -4.18 -15.55
C SER A 423 -18.85 -3.23 -16.49
N THR A 424 -19.02 -1.93 -16.28
CA THR A 424 -18.27 -0.88 -17.00
C THR A 424 -17.39 -0.13 -16.02
N ILE A 425 -16.07 -0.11 -16.26
CA ILE A 425 -15.08 0.62 -15.45
C ILE A 425 -14.25 1.50 -16.38
N ASN A 426 -14.15 2.80 -16.06
CA ASN A 426 -13.42 3.80 -16.86
C ASN A 426 -13.76 3.76 -18.37
N GLY A 427 -15.05 3.59 -18.70
CA GLY A 427 -15.55 3.52 -20.08
C GLY A 427 -15.28 2.20 -20.82
N ARG A 428 -14.64 1.20 -20.19
CA ARG A 428 -14.46 -0.14 -20.76
C ARG A 428 -15.43 -1.13 -20.12
N GLU A 429 -16.12 -1.90 -20.95
CA GLU A 429 -16.91 -3.04 -20.46
C GLU A 429 -16.04 -4.28 -20.25
N GLY A 430 -16.38 -5.08 -19.23
CA GLY A 430 -15.72 -6.33 -18.95
C GLY A 430 -16.43 -7.15 -17.88
N TRP A 431 -15.79 -8.23 -17.45
CA TRP A 431 -16.35 -9.24 -16.56
C TRP A 431 -15.60 -9.30 -15.23
N LEU A 432 -16.34 -9.25 -14.13
CA LEU A 432 -15.89 -9.32 -12.74
C LEU A 432 -16.39 -10.63 -12.12
N PHE A 433 -15.57 -11.31 -11.32
CA PHE A 433 -15.98 -12.55 -10.65
C PHE A 433 -16.94 -12.28 -9.49
N ALA A 434 -18.08 -12.96 -9.45
CA ALA A 434 -19.24 -12.59 -8.65
C ALA A 434 -19.01 -12.70 -7.14
N ASP A 435 -18.24 -13.67 -6.68
CA ASP A 435 -17.92 -13.86 -5.24
C ASP A 435 -17.20 -12.66 -4.60
N TYR A 436 -16.64 -11.78 -5.42
CA TYR A 436 -15.92 -10.58 -4.98
C TYR A 436 -16.71 -9.26 -5.22
N VAL A 437 -18.01 -9.37 -5.49
CA VAL A 437 -18.92 -8.23 -5.71
C VAL A 437 -20.15 -8.39 -4.83
N ASN A 438 -20.28 -7.58 -3.78
CA ASN A 438 -21.49 -7.52 -2.97
C ASN A 438 -22.51 -6.59 -3.64
N GLU A 439 -23.72 -7.06 -3.95
CA GLU A 439 -24.76 -6.20 -4.57
C GLU A 439 -25.27 -5.15 -3.56
N ILE A 440 -25.46 -3.92 -4.02
CA ILE A 440 -25.97 -2.79 -3.21
C ILE A 440 -27.00 -1.96 -4.00
N ASN A 441 -27.85 -1.18 -3.31
CA ASN A 441 -28.80 -0.31 -3.99
C ASN A 441 -28.10 0.93 -4.60
N GLN A 442 -28.81 1.63 -5.48
CA GLN A 442 -28.29 2.82 -6.14
C GLN A 442 -27.91 3.94 -5.16
N GLN A 443 -28.61 4.07 -4.03
CA GLN A 443 -28.36 5.10 -3.01
C GLN A 443 -27.30 4.72 -1.97
N ASP A 444 -26.97 3.43 -1.83
CA ASP A 444 -26.09 2.95 -0.76
C ASP A 444 -24.61 3.21 -1.04
N GLY A 445 -23.82 3.44 0.00
CA GLY A 445 -22.36 3.46 -0.07
C GLY A 445 -21.74 2.06 -0.07
N CYS A 446 -20.42 1.98 -0.22
CA CYS A 446 -19.66 0.78 0.10
C CYS A 446 -19.02 0.95 1.48
N GLU A 447 -19.35 0.06 2.41
CA GLU A 447 -18.84 0.05 3.80
C GLU A 447 -17.43 -0.57 3.89
#